data_AF-A0A962LFA0-F1
#
_entry.id   AF-A0A962LFA0-F1
#
_cell.length_a   1.000
_cell.length_b   1.000
_cell.length_c   1.000
_cell.angle_alpha   90.00
_cell.angle_beta   90.00
_cell.angle_gamma   90.00
#
_symmetry.space_group_name_H-M   'P 1'
#
loop_
_entity.id
_entity.type
_entity.pdbx_description
1 polymer ?
#
loop_
_entity_poly.entity_id
_entity_poly.type
_entity_poly.pdbx_seq_one_letter_code
_entity_poly.pdbx_strand_id
1 'polypeptide(L)'
;MNLFLFAHQDDEYGVYPVLEQLVSQGEAISVSYLTSGTLDGQRSDRRNRESTGVLARLGIANRHIHFLGAELGFPDGKLLQHLEPAARAVLSLFDNGNAPTRIFTPAWEGGHQDHDATYIIACYLAQRFSCL
;
A
#
# COMPACT_ATOMS: atom_id res chain seq x y z
N MET A 1 3.72 5.82 13.06
CA MET A 1 2.63 5.88 12.05
C MET A 1 2.38 4.48 11.54
N ASN A 2 1.15 4.17 11.11
CA ASN A 2 0.78 2.88 10.53
C ASN A 2 0.83 2.97 9.01
N LEU A 3 1.62 2.11 8.36
CA LEU A 3 1.66 1.98 6.91
C LEU A 3 0.86 0.75 6.50
N PHE A 4 -0.10 0.93 5.60
CA PHE A 4 -0.81 -0.15 4.91
C PHE A 4 -0.23 -0.26 3.50
N LEU A 5 0.30 -1.43 3.18
CA LEU A 5 0.95 -1.71 1.92
C LEU A 5 0.16 -2.81 1.19
N PHE A 6 -0.38 -2.46 0.04
CA PHE A 6 -1.25 -3.33 -0.75
C PHE A 6 -0.70 -3.52 -2.16
N ALA A 7 -1.01 -4.65 -2.78
CA ALA A 7 -0.66 -4.86 -4.17
C ALA A 7 -1.61 -4.08 -5.09
N HIS A 8 -2.92 -4.22 -4.86
CA HIS A 8 -3.96 -3.68 -5.73
C HIS A 8 -4.93 -2.81 -4.94
N GLN A 9 -5.55 -1.86 -5.63
CA GLN A 9 -6.80 -1.25 -5.17
C GLN A 9 -7.78 -2.37 -4.82
N ASP A 10 -8.63 -2.19 -3.81
CA ASP A 10 -9.54 -3.17 -3.21
C ASP A 10 -8.97 -4.08 -2.13
N ASP A 11 -7.66 -4.39 -2.10
CA ASP A 11 -7.01 -5.22 -1.06
C ASP A 11 -7.27 -4.70 0.38
N GLU A 12 -7.58 -3.40 0.55
CA GLU A 12 -7.96 -2.81 1.84
C GLU A 12 -9.15 -3.49 2.52
N TYR A 13 -9.99 -4.21 1.77
CA TYR A 13 -11.16 -4.90 2.28
C TYR A 13 -10.82 -5.92 3.37
N GLY A 14 -9.64 -6.53 3.30
CA GLY A 14 -9.19 -7.53 4.28
C GLY A 14 -8.92 -6.95 5.66
N VAL A 15 -8.81 -5.62 5.79
CA VAL A 15 -8.36 -4.95 7.02
C VAL A 15 -9.26 -3.78 7.46
N TYR A 16 -10.48 -3.66 6.93
CA TYR A 16 -11.41 -2.59 7.34
C TYR A 16 -11.58 -2.46 8.86
N PRO A 17 -11.78 -3.54 9.66
CA PRO A 17 -11.92 -3.40 11.11
C PRO A 17 -10.67 -2.79 11.77
N VAL A 18 -9.48 -3.08 11.25
CA VAL A 18 -8.22 -2.51 11.75
C VAL A 18 -8.12 -1.03 11.39
N LEU A 19 -8.47 -0.67 10.15
CA LEU A 19 -8.49 0.72 9.71
C LEU A 19 -9.49 1.55 10.54
N GLU A 20 -10.72 1.07 10.73
CA GLU A 20 -11.73 1.72 11.56
C GLU A 20 -11.24 1.91 13.00
N GLN A 21 -10.64 0.88 13.59
CA GLN A 21 -10.08 0.96 14.94
C GLN A 21 -9.01 2.05 15.03
N LEU A 22 -8.01 2.03 14.13
CA LEU A 22 -6.91 3.00 14.16
C LEU A 22 -7.40 4.43 13.91
N VAL A 23 -8.35 4.62 12.99
CA VAL A 23 -8.97 5.94 12.76
C VAL A 23 -9.71 6.42 14.01
N SER A 24 -10.50 5.55 14.66
CA SER A 24 -11.23 5.90 15.90
C SER A 24 -10.29 6.29 17.06
N GLN A 25 -9.07 5.77 17.05
CA GLN A 25 -8.02 6.06 18.02
C GLN A 25 -7.21 7.33 17.65
N GLY A 26 -7.51 7.96 16.50
CA GLY A 26 -6.78 9.13 16.01
C GLY A 26 -5.35 8.81 15.57
N GLU A 27 -5.06 7.54 15.25
CA GLU A 27 -3.73 7.14 14.83
C GLU A 27 -3.41 7.60 13.40
N ALA A 28 -2.14 7.98 13.17
CA ALA A 28 -1.67 8.33 11.83
C ALA A 28 -1.60 7.09 10.93
N ILE A 29 -2.18 7.20 9.73
CA ILE A 29 -2.26 6.14 8.72
C ILE A 29 -1.72 6.68 7.39
N SER A 30 -0.96 5.84 6.69
CA SER A 30 -0.60 6.00 5.28
C SER A 30 -0.94 4.70 4.54
N VAL A 31 -1.56 4.80 3.37
CA VAL A 31 -1.98 3.65 2.54
C VAL A 31 -1.29 3.75 1.19
N SER A 32 -0.68 2.66 0.73
CA SER A 32 0.03 2.61 -0.54
C SER A 32 -0.33 1.39 -1.37
N TYR A 33 -0.62 1.59 -2.65
CA TYR A 33 -0.90 0.54 -3.64
C TYR A 33 0.28 0.40 -4.61
N LEU A 34 0.81 -0.81 -4.74
CA LEU A 34 2.08 -1.06 -5.42
C LEU A 34 1.95 -1.45 -6.89
N THR A 35 0.75 -1.76 -7.36
CA THR A 35 0.47 -1.95 -8.79
C THR A 35 -0.47 -0.86 -9.30
N SER A 36 -0.53 -0.73 -10.62
CA SER A 36 -1.52 0.09 -11.32
C SER A 36 -2.93 -0.49 -11.25
N GLY A 37 -3.04 -1.79 -10.92
CA GLY A 37 -4.29 -2.53 -10.98
C GLY A 37 -4.78 -2.81 -12.39
N THR A 38 -3.89 -2.73 -13.38
CA THR A 38 -4.15 -3.01 -14.80
C THR A 38 -3.00 -3.83 -15.38
N LEU A 39 -3.32 -4.71 -16.33
CA LEU A 39 -2.33 -5.60 -16.95
C LEU A 39 -1.30 -4.88 -17.84
N ASP A 40 -1.61 -3.67 -18.30
CA ASP A 40 -0.77 -2.86 -19.18
C ASP A 40 0.02 -1.78 -18.42
N GLY A 41 -0.09 -1.74 -17.09
CA GLY A 41 0.57 -0.73 -16.26
C GLY A 41 -0.09 0.64 -16.31
N GLN A 42 -1.15 0.83 -17.09
CA GLN A 42 -1.80 2.13 -17.23
C GLN A 42 -2.63 2.46 -15.99
N ARG A 43 -2.60 3.73 -15.58
CA ARG A 43 -3.38 4.20 -14.45
C ARG A 43 -4.88 3.99 -14.68
N SER A 44 -5.55 3.34 -13.73
CA SER A 44 -7.01 3.22 -13.71
C SER A 44 -7.63 4.24 -12.74
N ASP A 45 -8.07 5.38 -13.26
CA ASP A 45 -8.77 6.40 -12.45
C ASP A 45 -10.08 5.90 -11.84
N ARG A 46 -10.70 4.88 -12.44
CA ARG A 46 -11.89 4.25 -11.85
C ARG A 46 -11.50 3.51 -10.56
N ARG A 47 -10.53 2.60 -10.61
CA ARG A 47 -10.08 1.83 -9.44
C ARG A 47 -9.51 2.72 -8.35
N ASN A 48 -8.69 3.70 -8.70
CA ASN A 48 -8.15 4.66 -7.73
C ASN A 48 -9.27 5.43 -7.00
N ARG A 49 -10.32 5.84 -7.72
CA ARG A 49 -11.48 6.52 -7.12
C ARG A 49 -12.32 5.61 -6.24
N GLU A 50 -12.44 4.32 -6.59
CA GLU A 50 -13.15 3.33 -5.78
C GLU A 50 -12.48 3.18 -4.40
N SER A 51 -11.18 2.85 -4.36
CA SER A 51 -10.43 2.74 -3.09
C SER A 51 -10.37 4.05 -2.32
N THR A 52 -10.12 5.18 -3.01
CA THR A 52 -10.15 6.51 -2.36
C THR A 52 -11.52 6.78 -1.73
N GLY A 53 -12.61 6.43 -2.42
CA GLY A 53 -13.98 6.63 -1.94
C GLY A 53 -14.27 5.80 -0.69
N VAL A 54 -13.80 4.56 -0.63
CA VAL A 54 -13.95 3.70 0.56
C VAL A 54 -13.11 4.22 1.72
N LEU A 55 -11.81 4.44 1.52
CA LEU A 55 -10.91 4.92 2.57
C LEU A 55 -11.31 6.30 3.12
N ALA A 56 -11.83 7.19 2.27
CA ALA A 56 -12.37 8.48 2.71
C ALA A 56 -13.60 8.31 3.61
N ARG A 57 -14.48 7.34 3.33
CA ARG A 57 -15.63 7.02 4.21
C ARG A 57 -15.18 6.43 5.55
N LEU A 58 -14.04 5.76 5.58
CA LEU A 58 -13.40 5.29 6.82
C LEU A 58 -12.66 6.41 7.58
N GLY A 59 -12.60 7.64 7.05
CA GLY A 59 -11.98 8.79 7.70
C GLY A 59 -10.52 9.05 7.31
N ILE A 60 -9.99 8.35 6.30
CA ILE A 60 -8.61 8.53 5.82
C ILE A 60 -8.58 9.62 4.75
N ALA A 61 -7.81 10.69 4.97
CA ALA A 61 -7.72 11.79 4.02
C ALA A 61 -6.91 11.40 2.76
N ASN A 62 -7.35 11.86 1.58
CA ASN A 62 -6.72 11.53 0.29
C ASN A 62 -5.20 11.74 0.23
N ARG A 63 -4.66 12.72 0.95
CA ARG A 63 -3.21 12.98 1.02
C ARG A 63 -2.40 11.84 1.66
N HIS A 64 -3.06 10.90 2.31
CA HIS A 64 -2.49 9.72 2.95
C HIS A 64 -2.68 8.45 2.12
N ILE A 65 -3.22 8.56 0.90
CA ILE A 65 -3.49 7.45 0.00
C ILE A 65 -2.61 7.63 -1.24
N HIS A 66 -1.74 6.65 -1.52
CA HIS A 66 -0.71 6.73 -2.54
C HIS A 66 -0.90 5.59 -3.55
N PHE A 67 -1.02 5.91 -4.83
CA PHE A 67 -1.15 4.92 -5.91
C PHE A 67 0.17 4.75 -6.65
N LEU A 68 1.22 4.40 -5.91
CA LEU A 68 2.60 4.35 -6.40
C LEU A 68 2.75 3.49 -7.66
N GLY A 69 2.10 2.32 -7.70
CA GLY A 69 2.12 1.46 -8.86
C GLY A 69 1.44 2.07 -10.09
N ALA A 70 0.36 2.84 -9.89
CA ALA A 70 -0.29 3.57 -10.98
C ALA A 70 0.53 4.78 -11.47
N GLU A 71 1.25 5.45 -10.56
CA GLU A 71 2.11 6.59 -10.88
C GLU A 71 3.39 6.18 -11.62
N LEU A 72 3.94 5.01 -11.26
CA LEU A 72 5.19 4.49 -11.83
C LEU A 72 4.98 3.47 -12.95
N GLY A 73 3.72 3.10 -13.22
CA GLY A 73 3.36 2.20 -14.31
C GLY A 73 3.70 0.73 -14.07
N PHE A 74 3.57 0.25 -12.83
CA PHE A 74 3.80 -1.16 -12.47
C PHE A 74 2.55 -1.99 -12.83
N PRO A 75 2.64 -2.92 -13.80
CA PRO A 75 1.49 -3.71 -14.19
C PRO A 75 1.07 -4.71 -13.11
N ASP A 76 -0.23 -4.96 -13.06
CA ASP A 76 -0.81 -6.08 -12.34
C ASP A 76 -0.22 -7.41 -12.83
N GLY A 77 0.15 -8.26 -11.89
CA GLY A 77 0.83 -9.54 -12.05
C GLY A 77 2.32 -9.43 -12.33
N LYS A 78 2.92 -8.24 -12.22
CA LYS A 78 4.33 -7.98 -12.54
C LYS A 78 5.12 -7.34 -11.40
N LEU A 79 4.57 -7.18 -10.20
CA LEU A 79 5.25 -6.47 -9.12
C LEU A 79 6.60 -7.10 -8.74
N LEU A 80 6.73 -8.42 -8.86
CA LEU A 80 8.00 -9.14 -8.65
C LEU A 80 9.16 -8.59 -9.52
N GLN A 81 8.87 -8.07 -10.71
CA GLN A 81 9.87 -7.48 -11.61
C GLN A 81 10.24 -6.05 -11.22
N HIS A 82 9.50 -5.46 -10.29
CA HIS A 82 9.57 -4.07 -9.87
C HIS A 82 9.80 -3.92 -8.35
N LEU A 83 10.28 -4.96 -7.65
CA LEU A 83 10.47 -4.94 -6.19
C LEU A 83 11.31 -3.74 -5.72
N GLU A 84 12.48 -3.55 -6.30
CA GLU A 84 13.41 -2.49 -5.91
C GLU A 84 12.86 -1.06 -6.18
N PRO A 85 12.36 -0.73 -7.39
CA PRO A 85 11.76 0.59 -7.61
C PRO A 85 10.49 0.81 -6.78
N ALA A 86 9.67 -0.22 -6.52
CA ALA A 86 8.51 -0.09 -5.63
C ALA A 86 8.94 0.19 -4.18
N ALA A 87 9.92 -0.55 -3.64
CA ALA A 87 10.44 -0.32 -2.30
C ALA A 87 11.02 1.11 -2.14
N ARG A 88 11.78 1.59 -3.14
CA ARG A 88 12.28 2.97 -3.15
C ARG A 88 11.17 4.02 -3.16
N ALA A 89 10.10 3.78 -3.93
CA ALA A 89 8.97 4.69 -4.00
C ALA A 89 8.22 4.78 -2.65
N VAL A 90 8.16 3.68 -1.90
CA VAL A 90 7.58 3.70 -0.55
C VAL A 90 8.51 4.41 0.43
N LEU A 91 9.84 4.16 0.35
CA LEU A 91 10.82 4.84 1.20
C LEU A 91 10.74 6.37 1.05
N SER A 92 10.60 6.88 -0.18
CA SER A 92 10.59 8.32 -0.44
C SER A 92 9.37 9.04 0.15
N LEU A 93 8.27 8.33 0.44
CA LEU A 93 7.14 8.90 1.18
C LEU A 93 7.54 9.37 2.60
N PHE A 94 8.62 8.82 3.16
CA PHE A 94 9.05 9.04 4.54
C PHE A 94 10.41 9.77 4.65
N ASP A 95 10.95 10.29 3.54
CA ASP A 95 12.24 11.02 3.54
C ASP A 95 12.21 12.28 4.42
N ASN A 96 11.02 12.90 4.56
CA ASN A 96 10.81 14.08 5.39
C ASN A 96 10.56 13.75 6.88
N GLY A 97 10.78 12.50 7.29
CA GLY A 97 10.51 11.98 8.63
C GLY A 97 9.16 11.27 8.75
N ASN A 98 8.78 10.90 9.98
CA ASN A 98 7.59 10.10 10.29
C ASN A 98 7.59 8.67 9.74
N ALA A 99 8.72 7.97 9.88
CA ALA A 99 8.83 6.55 9.54
C ALA A 99 7.70 5.71 10.17
N PRO A 100 7.23 4.66 9.47
CA PRO A 100 6.24 3.76 10.02
C PRO A 100 6.78 3.01 11.25
N THR A 101 5.88 2.80 12.21
CA THR A 101 6.12 2.02 13.44
C THR A 101 5.40 0.68 13.40
N ARG A 102 4.46 0.52 12.46
CA ARG A 102 3.77 -0.73 12.13
C ARG A 102 3.51 -0.78 10.63
N ILE A 103 3.73 -1.93 10.00
CA ILE A 103 3.38 -2.19 8.60
C ILE A 103 2.31 -3.29 8.54
N PHE A 104 1.23 -3.00 7.82
CA PHE A 104 0.17 -3.95 7.50
C PHE A 104 0.28 -4.30 6.01
N THR A 105 0.27 -5.59 5.69
CA THR A 105 0.47 -6.11 4.33
C THR A 105 -0.33 -7.40 4.15
N PRO A 106 -0.70 -7.79 2.91
CA PRO A 106 -1.17 -9.14 2.63
C PRO A 106 -0.23 -10.20 3.20
N ALA A 107 -0.78 -11.30 3.70
CA ALA A 107 -0.01 -12.43 4.19
C ALA A 107 0.65 -13.20 3.03
N TRP A 108 1.77 -13.87 3.32
CA TRP A 108 2.39 -14.80 2.39
C TRP A 108 1.58 -16.09 2.31
N GLU A 109 0.82 -16.26 1.23
CA GLU A 109 -0.09 -17.41 1.08
C GLU A 109 0.16 -18.19 -0.22
N GLY A 110 0.90 -17.65 -1.19
CA GLY A 110 1.15 -18.30 -2.48
C GLY A 110 -0.03 -18.28 -3.46
N GLY A 111 -1.10 -17.54 -3.15
CA GLY A 111 -2.32 -17.44 -3.97
C GLY A 111 -2.25 -16.39 -5.09
N HIS A 112 -1.50 -15.30 -4.87
CA HIS A 112 -1.31 -14.23 -5.85
C HIS A 112 0.10 -13.64 -5.74
N GLN A 113 0.90 -13.73 -6.81
CA GLN A 113 2.33 -13.37 -6.78
C GLN A 113 2.60 -11.90 -6.39
N ASP A 114 1.69 -10.98 -6.70
CA ASP A 114 1.87 -9.57 -6.31
C ASP A 114 1.61 -9.34 -4.82
N HIS A 115 0.77 -10.16 -4.16
CA HIS A 115 0.62 -10.12 -2.71
C HIS A 115 1.89 -10.60 -2.03
N ASP A 116 2.47 -11.71 -2.51
CA ASP A 116 3.75 -12.23 -2.02
C ASP A 116 4.91 -11.23 -2.25
N ALA A 117 4.94 -10.56 -3.42
CA ALA A 117 5.90 -9.49 -3.71
C ALA A 117 5.73 -8.29 -2.76
N THR A 118 4.49 -7.90 -2.48
CA THR A 118 4.16 -6.84 -1.51
C THR A 118 4.63 -7.21 -0.11
N TYR A 119 4.42 -8.46 0.32
CA TYR A 119 4.91 -8.98 1.59
C TYR A 119 6.44 -8.89 1.70
N ILE A 120 7.19 -9.28 0.65
CA ILE A 120 8.67 -9.15 0.63
C ILE A 120 9.09 -7.69 0.80
N ILE A 121 8.44 -6.76 0.09
CA ILE A 121 8.71 -5.33 0.22
C ILE A 121 8.42 -4.86 1.65
N ALA A 122 7.30 -5.29 2.24
CA ALA A 122 6.96 -4.96 3.62
C ALA A 122 8.01 -5.45 4.61
N CYS A 123 8.52 -6.69 4.48
CA CYS A 123 9.61 -7.20 5.32
C CYS A 123 10.89 -6.37 5.19
N TYR A 124 11.27 -6.01 3.96
CA TYR A 124 12.42 -5.14 3.71
C TYR A 124 12.26 -3.77 4.38
N LEU A 125 11.08 -3.14 4.25
CA LEU A 125 10.77 -1.86 4.87
C LEU A 125 10.74 -1.96 6.40
N ALA A 126 10.18 -3.04 6.95
CA ALA A 126 10.14 -3.28 8.40
C ALA A 126 11.55 -3.38 8.99
N GLN A 127 12.46 -4.10 8.32
CA GLN A 127 13.87 -4.15 8.68
C GLN A 127 14.51 -2.76 8.58
N ARG A 128 14.20 -2.00 7.52
CA ARG A 128 14.79 -0.68 7.29
C ARG A 128 14.35 0.35 8.32
N PHE A 129 13.09 0.33 8.73
CA PHE A 129 12.51 1.24 9.72
C PHE A 129 12.60 0.73 11.16
N SER A 130 13.04 -0.51 11.37
CA SER A 130 13.05 -1.18 12.68
C SER A 130 11.66 -1.19 13.33
N CYS A 131 10.64 -1.57 12.55
CA CYS A 131 9.24 -1.58 13.00
C CYS A 131 8.62 -2.98 12.97
N LEU A 132 7.41 -3.08 13.55
CA LEU A 132 6.59 -4.29 13.56
C LEU A 132 5.87 -4.50 12.23
#